data_AF-A0A925ABZ0-F1
#
_entry.id   AF-A0A925ABZ0-F1
#
_cell.length_a   1.000
_cell.length_b   1.000
_cell.length_c   1.000
_cell.angle_alpha   90.00
_cell.angle_beta   90.00
_cell.angle_gamma   90.00
#
_symmetry.space_group_name_H-M   'P 1'
#
loop_
_entity.id
_entity.type
_entity.pdbx_description
1 polymer ?
#
loop_
_entity_poly.entity_id
_entity_poly.type
_entity_poly.pdbx_seq_one_letter_code
_entity_poly.pdbx_strand_id
1 'polypeptide(L)' 'AGDQTGIYPLSTPGGWRLIGRTPQVLFDPKRHPPARLAIGDRVRFIPISVATFLGMMAGRT' A
#
# COMPACT_ATOMS: atom_id res chain seq x y z
N ALA A 1 -10.90 -0.29 -14.21
CA ALA A 1 -11.37 -0.94 -12.98
C ALA A 1 -12.63 -0.21 -12.54
N GLY A 2 -13.80 -0.87 -12.61
CA GLY A 2 -15.08 -0.31 -12.19
C GLY A 2 -15.18 -0.30 -10.67
N ASP A 3 -15.90 -1.27 -10.10
CA ASP A 3 -16.15 -1.36 -8.64
C ASP A 3 -14.97 -1.94 -7.83
N GLN A 4 -13.79 -2.04 -8.44
CA GLN A 4 -12.59 -2.60 -7.80
C GLN A 4 -11.57 -1.52 -7.48
N THR A 5 -10.95 -1.63 -6.30
CA THR A 5 -9.79 -0.85 -5.88
C THR A 5 -8.62 -1.77 -5.53
N GLY A 6 -7.40 -1.26 -5.58
CA GLY A 6 -6.20 -2.04 -5.38
C GLY A 6 -5.02 -1.18 -4.97
N ILE A 7 -4.00 -1.82 -4.41
CA ILE A 7 -2.76 -1.16 -4.03
C ILE A 7 -1.62 -1.86 -4.76
N TYR A 8 -0.82 -1.11 -5.51
CA TYR A 8 0.42 -1.62 -6.08
C TYR A 8 1.46 -1.77 -4.96
N PRO A 9 1.92 -2.99 -4.63
CA PRO A 9 2.90 -3.18 -3.56
C PRO A 9 4.32 -2.77 -3.98
N LEU A 10 4.57 -2.68 -5.30
CA LEU A 10 5.85 -2.37 -5.93
C LEU A 10 5.61 -1.43 -7.12
N SER A 11 6.63 -0.64 -7.48
CA SER A 11 6.60 0.22 -8.66
C SER A 11 6.55 -0.63 -9.93
N THR A 12 5.41 -0.63 -10.62
CA THR A 12 5.17 -1.39 -11.83
C THR A 12 4.28 -0.58 -12.79
N PRO A 13 4.36 -0.80 -14.11
CA PRO A 13 3.39 -0.24 -15.04
C PRO A 13 1.97 -0.67 -14.68
N GLY A 14 1.01 0.26 -14.75
CA GLY A 14 -0.37 -0.02 -14.41
C GLY A 14 -1.36 0.88 -15.16
N GLY A 15 -2.48 0.31 -15.58
CA GLY A 15 -3.56 1.04 -16.28
C GLY A 15 -4.65 1.58 -15.35
N TRP A 16 -4.48 1.48 -14.03
CA TRP A 16 -5.49 1.92 -13.06
C TRP A 16 -5.33 3.41 -12.74
N ARG A 17 -6.46 4.09 -12.52
CA ARG A 17 -6.45 5.48 -12.07
C ARG A 17 -5.92 5.55 -10.64
N LEU A 18 -4.82 6.27 -10.46
CA LEU A 18 -4.24 6.51 -9.13
C LEU A 18 -5.08 7.55 -8.38
N ILE A 19 -5.47 7.23 -7.14
CA ILE A 19 -6.28 8.09 -6.27
C ILE A 19 -5.63 8.40 -4.92
N GLY A 20 -4.45 7.83 -4.64
CA GLY A 20 -3.72 8.03 -3.39
C GLY A 20 -2.50 7.11 -3.28
N ARG A 21 -1.80 7.20 -2.14
CA ARG A 21 -0.62 6.38 -1.83
C ARG A 21 -0.61 6.02 -0.35
N THR A 22 -0.10 4.83 -0.01
CA THR A 22 0.08 4.37 1.36
C THR A 22 1.56 4.24 1.72
N PRO A 23 1.99 4.62 2.94
CA PRO A 23 3.34 4.40 3.42
C PRO A 23 3.50 3.01 4.05
N GLN A 24 2.53 2.09 3.89
CA GLN A 24 2.62 0.71 4.41
C GLN A 24 3.39 -0.19 3.43
N VAL A 25 4.26 -1.05 3.95
CA VAL A 25 4.86 -2.15 3.16
C VAL A 25 3.83 -3.26 3.06
N LEU A 26 3.38 -3.56 1.85
CA LEU A 26 2.41 -4.64 1.59
C LEU A 26 3.07 -5.94 1.16
N PHE A 27 4.28 -5.88 0.62
CA PHE A 27 5.07 -7.04 0.25
C PHE A 27 6.54 -6.81 0.64
N ASP A 28 7.12 -7.78 1.34
CA ASP A 28 8.54 -7.80 1.70
C ASP A 28 9.04 -9.24 1.61
N PRO A 29 9.92 -9.57 0.64
CA PRO A 29 10.39 -10.95 0.44
C PRO A 29 11.22 -11.49 1.61
N LYS A 30 11.67 -10.62 2.53
CA LYS A 30 12.41 -11.03 3.74
C LYS A 30 11.50 -11.38 4.92
N ARG A 31 10.18 -11.16 4.82
CA ARG A 31 9.21 -11.48 5.88
C ARG A 31 8.52 -12.82 5.63
N HIS A 32 8.04 -13.43 6.71
CA HIS A 32 7.18 -14.62 6.67
C HIS A 32 5.88 -14.37 7.46
N PRO A 33 4.71 -14.27 6.78
CA PRO A 33 4.52 -14.31 5.32
C PRO A 33 5.06 -13.04 4.62
N PRO A 34 5.44 -13.13 3.33
CA PRO A 34 5.98 -11.98 2.60
C PRO A 34 4.91 -10.96 2.24
N ALA A 35 3.66 -11.40 2.06
CA ALA A 35 2.51 -10.54 1.85
C ALA A 35 1.90 -10.16 3.20
N ARG A 36 1.61 -8.86 3.37
CA ARG A 36 0.96 -8.34 4.58
C ARG A 36 -0.53 -8.68 4.65
N LEU A 37 -1.19 -8.80 3.50
CA LEU A 37 -2.61 -9.09 3.40
C LEU A 37 -2.81 -10.52 2.91
N ALA A 38 -3.69 -11.25 3.56
CA ALA A 38 -4.11 -12.60 3.17
C ALA A 38 -5.49 -12.57 2.49
N ILE A 39 -5.83 -13.66 1.80
CA ILE A 39 -7.17 -13.84 1.25
C ILE A 39 -8.19 -13.87 2.39
N GLY A 40 -9.25 -13.07 2.27
CA GLY A 40 -10.29 -12.92 3.28
C GLY A 40 -10.11 -11.72 4.21
N ASP A 41 -8.95 -11.05 4.18
CA ASP A 41 -8.72 -9.84 4.98
C ASP A 41 -9.64 -8.69 4.52
N ARG A 42 -10.13 -7.92 5.51
CA ARG A 42 -10.86 -6.68 5.27
C ARG A 42 -9.91 -5.49 5.34
N VAL A 43 -9.97 -4.63 4.32
CA VAL A 43 -9.13 -3.44 4.22
C VAL A 43 -9.98 -2.18 4.38
N ARG A 44 -9.53 -1.24 5.21
CA ARG A 44 -10.10 0.10 5.33
C ARG A 44 -9.03 1.14 5.04
N PHE A 45 -9.29 2.04 4.11
CA PHE A 45 -8.42 3.19 3.84
C PHE A 45 -8.73 4.30 4.84
N ILE A 46 -7.67 4.85 5.46
CA ILE A 46 -7.75 5.99 6.37
C ILE A 46 -6.89 7.11 5.78
N PRO A 47 -7.47 8.30 5.49
CA PRO A 47 -6.70 9.42 4.99
C PRO A 47 -5.72 9.92 6.06
N ILE A 48 -4.51 10.28 5.63
CA ILE A 48 -3.48 10.89 6.48
C ILE A 48 -2.93 12.14 5.80
N SER A 49 -2.38 13.06 6.60
CA SER A 49 -1.71 14.24 6.05
C SER A 49 -0.42 13.87 5.33
N VAL A 50 0.02 14.72 4.39
CA VAL A 50 1.30 14.57 3.69
C VAL A 50 2.47 14.55 4.68
N ALA A 51 2.44 15.38 5.73
CA ALA A 51 3.46 15.38 6.77
C ALA A 51 3.57 14.01 7.48
N THR A 52 2.43 13.40 7.82
CA THR A 52 2.39 12.05 8.41
C THR A 52 2.94 11.01 7.44
N PHE A 53 2.54 11.09 6.16
CA PHE A 53 3.04 10.19 5.12
C PHE A 53 4.56 10.25 4.99
N LEU A 54 5.13 11.47 4.90
CA LEU A 54 6.57 11.67 4.76
C LEU A 54 7.33 11.21 6.02
N GLY A 55 6.80 11.49 7.22
CA GLY A 55 7.36 11.00 8.48
C GLY A 55 7.44 9.47 8.53
N MET A 56 6.38 8.76 8.10
CA MET A 56 6.36 7.30 8.02
C MET A 56 7.30 6.74 6.94
N MET A 57 7.55 7.50 5.87
CA MET A 57 8.48 7.10 4.81
C MET A 57 9.95 7.30 5.21
N ALA A 58 10.26 8.33 6.02
CA ALA A 58 11.62 8.65 6.44
C ALA A 58 12.21 7.63 7.43
N GLY A 59 11.39 7.01 8.29
CA GLY A 59 11.82 5.99 9.26
C GLY A 59 12.13 4.60 8.64
N ARG A 60 12.36 4.50 7.33
CA ARG A 60 12.52 3.24 6.58
C ARG A 60 13.97 2.93 6.15
N THR A 61 14.97 3.63 6.69
CA THR A 61 16.40 3.27 6.55
C THR A 61 16.71 1.88 7.08
#